data_AF-G5QBM4-F1
#
_entry.id   AF-G5QBM4-F1
#
_cell.length_a   1.000
_cell.length_b   1.000
_cell.length_c   1.000
_cell.angle_alpha   90.00
_cell.angle_beta   90.00
_cell.angle_gamma   90.00
#
_symmetry.space_group_name_H-M   'P 1'
#
loop_
_entity.id
_entity.type
_entity.pdbx_description
1 polymer ?
#
loop_
_entity_poly.entity_id
_entity_poly.type
_entity_poly.pdbx_seq_one_letter_code
_entity_poly.pdbx_strand_id
1 'polypeptide(L)' 'MKKVVTVCPYCASGCKINLVVDNGKIVRAEAAQGKTNQGKFY' A
#
# COMPACT_ATOMS: atom_id res chain seq x y z
N MET A 1 3.36 -9.97 -12.02
CA MET A 1 2.97 -8.78 -11.23
C MET A 1 1.67 -9.00 -10.43
N LYS A 2 1.74 -8.97 -9.09
CA LYS A 2 0.61 -9.12 -8.13
C LYS A 2 0.54 -7.90 -7.22
N LYS A 3 -0.65 -7.48 -6.81
CA LYS A 3 -0.83 -6.45 -5.77
C LYS A 3 -1.28 -7.11 -4.46
N VAL A 4 -0.64 -6.75 -3.35
CA VAL A 4 -1.00 -7.21 -2.00
C VAL A 4 -1.39 -5.99 -1.18
N VAL A 5 -2.63 -5.96 -0.68
CA VAL A 5 -3.11 -4.88 0.19
C VAL A 5 -2.55 -5.08 1.60
N THR A 6 -1.93 -4.06 2.15
CA THR A 6 -1.48 -4.02 3.54
C THR A 6 -1.76 -2.66 4.19
N VAL A 7 -1.48 -2.55 5.49
CA VAL A 7 -1.52 -1.31 6.24
C VAL A 7 -0.12 -0.72 6.34
N CYS A 8 -0.01 0.58 6.12
CA CYS A 8 1.24 1.34 6.28
C CYS A 8 1.72 1.32 7.75
N PRO A 9 2.97 0.90 8.04
CA PRO A 9 3.45 0.69 9.40
C PRO A 9 4.04 1.93 10.09
N TYR A 10 4.01 3.12 9.45
CA TYR A 10 4.79 4.27 9.95
C TYR A 10 4.11 5.06 11.08
N CYS A 11 3.04 5.79 10.78
CA CYS A 11 2.49 6.82 11.67
C CYS A 11 1.17 6.42 12.36
N ALA A 12 0.82 5.13 12.34
CA ALA A 12 -0.43 4.59 12.90
C ALA A 12 -1.74 5.15 12.33
N SER A 13 -1.70 5.99 11.29
CA SER A 13 -2.92 6.51 10.63
C SER A 13 -3.76 5.41 9.96
N GLY A 14 -3.18 4.23 9.74
CA GLY A 14 -3.89 3.08 9.17
C GLY A 14 -4.11 3.20 7.65
N CYS A 15 -3.25 3.92 6.93
CA CYS A 15 -3.32 4.05 5.48
C CYS A 15 -3.23 2.69 4.79
N LYS A 16 -4.10 2.43 3.80
CA LYS A 16 -4.05 1.21 2.98
C LYS A 16 -3.15 1.44 1.78
N ILE A 17 -2.28 0.46 1.51
CA ILE A 17 -1.34 0.50 0.39
C ILE A 17 -1.33 -0.83 -0.36
N ASN A 18 -1.06 -0.78 -1.65
CA ASN A 18 -0.78 -1.93 -2.48
C ASN A 18 0.74 -2.10 -2.60
N LEU A 19 1.28 -3.20 -2.06
CA LEU A 19 2.63 -3.63 -2.40
C LEU A 19 2.57 -4.36 -3.75
N VAL A 20 3.26 -3.84 -4.75
CA VAL A 20 3.36 -4.48 -6.06
C VAL A 20 4.54 -5.44 -6.01
N VAL A 21 4.21 -6.71 -6.16
CA VAL A 21 5.17 -7.83 -6.13
C VAL A 21 5.39 -8.33 -7.55
N ASP A 22 6.64 -8.40 -7.95
CA ASP A 22 7.04 -8.98 -9.22
C ASP A 22 8.25 -9.90 -9.03
N ASN A 23 8.19 -11.10 -9.60
CA ASN A 23 9.18 -12.17 -9.39
C ASN A 23 9.58 -12.38 -7.92
N GLY A 24 8.58 -12.39 -7.02
CA GLY A 24 8.78 -12.62 -5.58
C GLY A 24 9.37 -11.43 -4.80
N LYS A 25 9.64 -10.30 -5.46
CA LYS A 25 10.19 -9.09 -4.83
C LYS A 25 9.18 -7.96 -4.86
N ILE A 26 9.19 -7.12 -3.81
CA ILE A 26 8.42 -5.87 -3.80
C ILE A 26 9.17 -4.86 -4.66
N VAL A 27 8.50 -4.34 -5.70
CA VAL A 27 9.11 -3.39 -6.65
C VAL A 27 8.61 -1.96 -6.50
N ARG A 28 7.42 -1.77 -5.90
CA ARG A 28 6.87 -0.45 -5.57
C ARG A 28 5.73 -0.56 -4.56
N ALA A 29 5.41 0.56 -3.91
CA ALA A 29 4.21 0.75 -3.11
C ALA A 29 3.29 1.78 -3.80
N GLU A 30 2.01 1.46 -3.92
CA GLU A 30 0.98 2.35 -4.48
C GLU A 30 -0.10 2.61 -3.43
N ALA A 31 -0.73 3.78 -3.48
CA ALA A 31 -1.83 4.07 -2.56
C ALA A 31 -3.01 3.16 -2.89
N ALA A 32 -3.65 2.59 -1.87
CA ALA A 32 -4.88 1.83 -2.01
C ALA A 32 -6.05 2.62 -1.42
N GLN A 33 -7.27 2.30 -1.85
CA GLN A 33 -8.48 2.88 -1.29
C GLN A 33 -8.69 2.38 0.14
N GLY A 34 -8.27 3.19 1.11
CA GLY A 34 -8.47 2.98 2.54
C GLY A 34 -9.33 4.07 3.15
N LYS A 35 -9.99 3.77 4.28
CA LYS A 35 -10.84 4.74 5.00
C LYS A 35 -10.08 6.03 5.35
N THR A 36 -8.83 5.90 5.79
CA THR A 36 -8.00 7.05 6.15
C THR A 36 -7.46 7.77 4.92
N ASN A 37 -6.78 7.04 4.03
CA ASN A 37 -5.98 7.67 2.98
C ASN A 37 -6.69 7.89 1.63
N GLN A 38 -7.88 7.30 1.44
CA GLN A 38 -8.75 7.50 0.26
C GLN A 38 -8.02 7.39 -1.09
N GLY A 39 -7.04 6.48 -1.18
CA GLY A 39 -6.26 6.26 -2.40
C GLY A 39 -5.16 7.29 -2.66
N LYS A 40 -4.75 8.09 -1.66
CA LYS A 40 -3.67 9.07 -1.77
C LYS A 40 -2.50 8.73 -0.85
N PHE A 41 -1.32 9.19 -1.26
CA PHE A 41 -0.16 9.39 -0.39
C PHE A 41 -0.01 10.89 -0.15
N TYR A 42 0.27 11.25 1.10
CA TYR A 42 0.51 12.63 1.52
C TYR A 42 2.02 12.83 1.69
#